data_AF-A0A951AWD4-F1
#
_entry.id   AF-A0A951AWD4-F1
#
_cell.length_a   1.000
_cell.length_b   1.000
_cell.length_c   1.000
_cell.angle_alpha   90.00
_cell.angle_beta   90.00
_cell.angle_gamma   90.00
#
_symmetry.space_group_name_H-M   'P 1'
#
loop_
_entity.id
_entity.type
_entity.pdbx_description
1 polymer ?
#
loop_
_entity_poly.entity_id
_entity_poly.type
_entity_poly.pdbx_seq_one_letter_code
_entity_poly.pdbx_strand_id
1 'polypeptide(L)'
;MTALRVSLVCLLAGCAVANPTVAQLDRMKQDAAAGDRRAVVAEAIACDAADPACAQLHLLRGDACFALARNAEGEARRSLDRCAEGELAHALGSLMAERTPLGARRDYAVKYLETLRDLIDTRTAAEPGAAPALAAAATRFEQRYPGDPAGPYYLAGAELSAAQDRFFANGDRPALCAALASLRPGGNAPQAGFTANYRQLAASIHGMRIAGECS
;
A
#
# COMPACT_ATOMS: atom_id res chain seq x y z
N MET A 1 -61.71 -45.36 -1.88
CA MET A 1 -60.58 -44.96 -1.03
C MET A 1 -59.51 -44.36 -1.93
N THR A 2 -59.60 -43.05 -2.19
CA THR A 2 -58.78 -42.33 -3.16
C THR A 2 -57.70 -41.57 -2.39
N ALA A 3 -56.45 -42.01 -2.53
CA ALA A 3 -55.31 -41.44 -1.83
C ALA A 3 -54.92 -40.10 -2.45
N LEU A 4 -55.13 -39.03 -1.67
CA LEU A 4 -54.77 -37.66 -1.99
C LEU A 4 -53.25 -37.49 -1.84
N ARG A 5 -52.49 -37.60 -2.94
CA ARG A 5 -51.06 -37.22 -2.99
C ARG A 5 -50.95 -35.72 -3.25
N VAL A 6 -51.07 -34.92 -2.20
CA VAL A 6 -50.79 -33.48 -2.25
C VAL A 6 -49.27 -33.29 -2.31
N SER A 7 -48.81 -32.78 -3.45
CA SER A 7 -47.40 -32.55 -3.76
C SER A 7 -46.88 -31.35 -2.95
N LEU A 8 -46.00 -31.63 -1.98
CA LEU A 8 -45.25 -30.65 -1.19
C LEU A 8 -43.95 -30.28 -1.93
N VAL A 9 -44.05 -29.54 -3.03
CA VAL A 9 -42.90 -29.05 -3.82
C VAL A 9 -43.07 -27.54 -4.02
N CYS A 10 -42.87 -26.72 -2.98
CA CYS A 10 -42.98 -25.26 -3.13
C CYS A 10 -42.30 -24.43 -2.01
N LEU A 11 -41.17 -24.85 -1.44
CA LEU A 11 -40.54 -24.11 -0.31
C LEU A 11 -39.01 -23.92 -0.39
N LEU A 12 -38.39 -24.05 -1.56
CA LEU A 12 -36.95 -23.78 -1.76
C LEU A 12 -36.64 -22.72 -2.83
N ALA A 13 -37.60 -21.84 -3.15
CA ALA A 13 -37.28 -20.54 -3.73
C ALA A 13 -36.84 -19.59 -2.60
N GLY A 14 -35.81 -20.00 -1.86
CA GLY A 14 -35.20 -19.17 -0.83
C GLY A 14 -34.58 -17.95 -1.49
N CYS A 15 -34.94 -16.77 -1.00
CA CYS A 15 -34.45 -15.47 -1.44
C CYS A 15 -32.91 -15.42 -1.35
N ALA A 16 -32.22 -15.89 -2.40
CA ALA A 16 -30.87 -15.47 -2.70
C ALA A 16 -31.00 -14.03 -3.20
N VAL A 17 -31.23 -13.09 -2.28
CA VAL A 17 -31.00 -11.68 -2.54
C VAL A 17 -29.50 -11.61 -2.79
N ALA A 18 -29.12 -11.62 -4.07
CA ALA A 18 -27.73 -11.58 -4.49
C ALA A 18 -27.12 -10.32 -3.85
N ASN A 19 -26.25 -10.50 -2.88
CA ASN A 19 -25.53 -9.37 -2.29
C ASN A 19 -24.65 -8.80 -3.42
N PRO A 20 -24.92 -7.56 -3.89
CA PRO A 20 -24.21 -6.98 -5.02
C PRO A 20 -22.69 -6.90 -4.75
N THR A 21 -22.29 -6.69 -3.49
CA THR A 21 -20.88 -6.68 -3.07
C THR A 21 -20.21 -8.03 -3.31
N VAL A 22 -20.90 -9.14 -3.03
CA VAL A 22 -20.35 -10.50 -3.23
C VAL A 22 -20.18 -10.78 -4.72
N ALA A 23 -21.20 -10.47 -5.52
CA ALA A 23 -21.13 -10.65 -6.97
C ALA A 23 -20.03 -9.77 -7.60
N GLN A 24 -19.82 -8.56 -7.09
CA GLN A 24 -18.72 -7.69 -7.48
C GLN A 24 -17.35 -8.29 -7.09
N LEU A 25 -17.23 -8.76 -5.86
CA LEU A 25 -15.99 -9.38 -5.37
C LEU A 25 -15.59 -10.58 -6.20
N ASP A 26 -16.55 -11.42 -6.59
CA ASP A 26 -16.30 -12.58 -7.43
C ASP A 26 -15.80 -12.19 -8.83
N ARG A 27 -16.36 -11.14 -9.44
CA ARG A 27 -15.87 -10.62 -10.73
C ARG A 27 -14.45 -10.05 -10.62
N MET A 28 -14.19 -9.17 -9.65
CA MET A 28 -12.84 -8.62 -9.46
C MET A 28 -11.80 -9.70 -9.15
N LYS A 29 -12.18 -10.79 -8.44
CA LYS A 29 -11.32 -11.96 -8.24
C LYS A 29 -11.02 -12.70 -9.53
N GLN A 30 -12.04 -12.89 -10.39
CA GLN A 30 -11.87 -13.53 -11.69
C GLN A 30 -10.95 -12.70 -12.60
N ASP A 31 -11.17 -11.39 -12.68
CA ASP A 31 -10.33 -10.48 -13.47
C ASP A 31 -8.89 -10.46 -12.94
N ALA A 32 -8.71 -10.39 -11.61
CA ALA A 32 -7.38 -10.46 -11.00
C ALA A 32 -6.67 -11.80 -11.29
N ALA A 33 -7.39 -12.92 -11.21
CA ALA A 33 -6.85 -14.25 -11.53
C ALA A 33 -6.49 -14.39 -13.03
N ALA A 34 -7.24 -13.72 -13.91
CA ALA A 34 -6.95 -13.63 -15.34
C ALA A 34 -5.81 -12.63 -15.67
N GLY A 35 -5.33 -11.87 -14.67
CA GLY A 35 -4.31 -10.84 -14.85
C GLY A 35 -4.84 -9.53 -15.46
N ASP A 36 -6.16 -9.37 -15.60
CA ASP A 36 -6.77 -8.13 -16.12
C ASP A 36 -6.86 -7.05 -15.03
N ARG A 37 -5.69 -6.53 -14.67
CA ARG A 37 -5.57 -5.45 -13.68
C ARG A 37 -6.28 -4.18 -14.11
N ARG A 38 -6.44 -3.95 -15.42
CA ARG A 38 -7.12 -2.75 -15.93
C ARG A 38 -8.62 -2.83 -15.68
N ALA A 39 -9.23 -4.00 -15.88
CA ALA A 39 -10.63 -4.24 -15.51
C ALA A 39 -10.84 -4.02 -13.99
N VAL A 40 -9.98 -4.62 -13.16
CA VAL A 40 -10.05 -4.45 -11.69
C VAL A 40 -9.97 -2.97 -11.26
N VAL A 41 -9.09 -2.16 -11.88
CA VAL A 41 -8.99 -0.73 -11.57
C VAL A 41 -10.18 0.08 -12.08
N ALA A 42 -10.74 -0.29 -13.24
CA ALA A 42 -11.86 0.40 -13.85
C ALA A 42 -13.19 0.14 -13.13
N GLU A 43 -13.33 -0.97 -12.41
CA GLU A 43 -14.55 -1.28 -11.66
C GLU A 43 -14.73 -0.35 -10.45
N ALA A 44 -15.87 0.34 -10.38
CA ALA A 44 -16.19 1.23 -9.27
C ALA A 44 -16.64 0.41 -8.06
N ILE A 45 -15.96 0.58 -6.93
CA ILE A 45 -16.30 -0.11 -5.68
C ILE A 45 -17.56 0.52 -5.07
N ALA A 46 -18.61 -0.28 -4.90
CA ALA A 46 -19.86 0.12 -4.27
C ALA A 46 -20.17 -0.81 -3.10
N CYS A 47 -19.60 -0.51 -1.93
CA CYS A 47 -19.79 -1.29 -0.72
C CYS A 47 -19.91 -0.42 0.53
N ASP A 48 -20.55 -0.97 1.56
CA ASP A 48 -20.56 -0.39 2.91
C ASP A 48 -19.25 -0.73 3.62
N ALA A 49 -18.65 0.22 4.33
CA ALA A 49 -17.39 0.02 5.04
C ALA A 49 -17.46 -1.06 6.14
N ALA A 50 -18.66 -1.36 6.66
CA ALA A 50 -18.88 -2.44 7.61
C ALA A 50 -18.97 -3.83 6.96
N ASP A 51 -19.12 -3.92 5.63
CA ASP A 51 -19.13 -5.20 4.92
C ASP A 51 -17.70 -5.77 4.83
N PRO A 52 -17.42 -6.97 5.36
CA PRO A 52 -16.09 -7.58 5.26
C PRO A 52 -15.61 -7.80 3.81
N ALA A 53 -16.53 -7.91 2.85
CA ALA A 53 -16.20 -7.98 1.43
C ALA A 53 -15.65 -6.65 0.89
N CYS A 54 -16.02 -5.51 1.49
CA CYS A 54 -15.58 -4.19 1.08
C CYS A 54 -14.06 -4.05 1.19
N ALA A 55 -13.46 -4.49 2.31
CA ALA A 55 -12.01 -4.50 2.47
C ALA A 55 -11.30 -5.33 1.38
N GLN A 56 -11.89 -6.46 0.96
CA GLN A 56 -11.32 -7.30 -0.10
C GLN A 56 -11.39 -6.63 -1.48
N LEU A 57 -12.48 -5.91 -1.78
CA LEU A 57 -12.60 -5.13 -3.02
C LEU A 57 -11.48 -4.07 -3.10
N HIS A 58 -11.31 -3.32 -2.01
CA HIS A 58 -10.24 -2.31 -1.89
C HIS A 58 -8.84 -2.93 -1.97
N LEU A 59 -8.60 -4.13 -1.39
CA LEU A 59 -7.33 -4.85 -1.56
C LEU A 59 -7.04 -5.20 -3.03
N LEU A 60 -8.03 -5.74 -3.75
CA LEU A 60 -7.87 -6.11 -5.16
C LEU A 60 -7.55 -4.90 -6.02
N ARG A 61 -8.28 -3.80 -5.83
CA ARG A 61 -8.07 -2.56 -6.59
C ARG A 61 -6.74 -1.90 -6.27
N GLY A 62 -6.40 -1.81 -4.98
CA GLY A 62 -5.13 -1.27 -4.52
C GLY A 62 -3.93 -2.06 -5.07
N ASP A 63 -4.00 -3.39 -5.06
CA ASP A 63 -2.96 -4.25 -5.63
C ASP A 63 -2.84 -4.11 -7.15
N ALA A 64 -3.95 -4.03 -7.85
CA ALA A 64 -3.98 -3.80 -9.29
C ALA A 64 -3.36 -2.44 -9.66
N CYS A 65 -3.72 -1.38 -8.93
CA CYS A 65 -3.12 -0.05 -9.10
C CYS A 65 -1.61 -0.06 -8.82
N PHE A 66 -1.18 -0.67 -7.72
CA PHE A 66 0.25 -0.81 -7.39
C PHE A 66 1.03 -1.53 -8.50
N ALA A 67 0.52 -2.66 -8.98
CA ALA A 67 1.17 -3.45 -10.01
C ALA A 67 1.21 -2.75 -11.38
N LEU A 68 0.18 -1.97 -11.74
CA LEU A 68 0.19 -1.15 -12.94
C LEU A 68 1.17 0.02 -12.82
N ALA A 69 1.27 0.67 -11.66
CA ALA A 69 2.19 1.77 -11.42
C ALA A 69 3.66 1.39 -11.67
N ARG A 70 4.04 0.14 -11.36
CA ARG A 70 5.41 -0.38 -11.60
C ARG A 70 5.85 -0.36 -13.07
N ASN A 71 4.90 -0.29 -14.00
CA ASN A 71 5.16 -0.29 -15.43
C ASN A 71 4.75 1.04 -16.10
N ALA A 72 4.39 2.03 -15.31
CA ALA A 72 3.97 3.35 -15.78
C ALA A 72 5.05 4.39 -15.47
N GLU A 73 4.96 5.55 -16.13
CA GLU A 73 5.85 6.68 -15.91
C GLU A 73 5.05 7.99 -15.80
N GLY A 74 5.72 9.04 -15.31
CA GLY A 74 5.17 10.40 -15.25
C GLY A 74 3.83 10.49 -14.52
N GLU A 75 2.88 11.21 -15.12
CA GLU A 75 1.56 11.43 -14.52
C GLU A 75 0.73 10.16 -14.39
N ALA A 76 0.86 9.23 -15.34
CA ALA A 76 0.14 7.96 -15.27
C ALA A 76 0.59 7.14 -14.06
N ARG A 77 1.91 7.09 -13.79
CA ARG A 77 2.44 6.45 -12.58
C ARG A 77 1.92 7.11 -11.31
N ARG A 78 2.01 8.44 -11.19
CA ARG A 78 1.51 9.17 -10.03
C ARG A 78 0.02 8.93 -9.77
N SER A 79 -0.80 8.91 -10.82
CA SER A 79 -2.23 8.62 -10.71
C SER A 79 -2.50 7.21 -10.19
N LEU A 80 -1.74 6.21 -10.66
CA LEU A 80 -1.84 4.84 -10.19
C LEU A 80 -1.31 4.66 -8.76
N ASP A 81 -0.22 5.35 -8.39
CA ASP A 81 0.30 5.34 -7.02
C ASP A 81 -0.72 5.98 -6.05
N ARG A 82 -1.39 7.08 -6.43
CA ARG A 82 -2.49 7.67 -5.65
C ARG A 82 -3.70 6.73 -5.50
N CYS A 83 -4.05 6.02 -6.57
CA CYS A 83 -5.07 4.98 -6.49
C CYS A 83 -4.66 3.89 -5.48
N ALA A 84 -3.44 3.36 -5.59
CA ALA A 84 -2.95 2.33 -4.68
C ALA A 84 -2.92 2.82 -3.22
N GLU A 85 -2.52 4.07 -2.98
CA GLU A 85 -2.46 4.68 -1.65
C GLU A 85 -3.84 4.74 -1.00
N GLY A 86 -4.83 5.32 -1.68
CA GLY A 86 -6.20 5.42 -1.16
C GLY A 86 -6.87 4.06 -0.92
N GLU A 87 -6.74 3.15 -1.90
CA GLU A 87 -7.39 1.83 -1.86
C GLU A 87 -6.75 0.93 -0.79
N LEU A 88 -5.41 0.87 -0.70
CA LEU A 88 -4.73 0.08 0.32
C LEU A 88 -4.92 0.67 1.73
N ALA A 89 -4.92 2.00 1.88
CA ALA A 89 -5.22 2.64 3.16
C ALA A 89 -6.63 2.28 3.65
N HIS A 90 -7.63 2.35 2.76
CA HIS A 90 -9.01 1.98 3.09
C HIS A 90 -9.10 0.52 3.54
N ALA A 91 -8.55 -0.40 2.73
CA ALA A 91 -8.56 -1.83 3.05
C ALA A 91 -7.85 -2.14 4.37
N LEU A 92 -6.66 -1.57 4.60
CA LEU A 92 -5.88 -1.82 5.81
C LEU A 92 -6.52 -1.20 7.06
N GLY A 93 -7.30 -0.13 6.92
CA GLY A 93 -8.04 0.50 8.02
C GLY A 93 -9.17 -0.37 8.58
N SER A 94 -9.86 -1.13 7.73
CA SER A 94 -10.99 -1.98 8.13
C SER A 94 -10.63 -3.45 8.33
N LEU A 95 -9.55 -3.93 7.71
CA LEU A 95 -9.17 -5.34 7.79
C LEU A 95 -8.58 -5.72 9.16
N MET A 96 -9.30 -6.51 9.95
CA MET A 96 -8.81 -6.98 11.26
C MET A 96 -7.97 -8.28 11.18
N ALA A 97 -8.22 -9.11 10.17
CA ALA A 97 -7.58 -10.42 10.03
C ALA A 97 -6.15 -10.30 9.45
N GLU A 98 -5.22 -11.12 9.96
CA GLU A 98 -3.85 -11.21 9.44
C GLU A 98 -3.74 -11.92 8.09
N ARG A 99 -4.72 -12.78 7.79
CA ARG A 99 -4.84 -13.45 6.50
C ARG A 99 -6.25 -13.27 5.96
N THR A 100 -6.32 -12.99 4.67
CA THR A 100 -7.55 -12.97 3.89
C THR A 100 -7.48 -14.07 2.83
N PRO A 101 -8.60 -14.36 2.15
CA PRO A 101 -8.56 -15.20 0.95
C PRO A 101 -7.65 -14.66 -0.17
N LEU A 102 -7.29 -13.37 -0.14
CA LEU A 102 -6.46 -12.72 -1.15
C LEU A 102 -4.96 -12.73 -0.80
N GLY A 103 -4.61 -12.85 0.48
CA GLY A 103 -3.21 -12.86 0.91
C GLY A 103 -3.02 -12.48 2.38
N ALA A 104 -1.75 -12.35 2.78
CA ALA A 104 -1.40 -11.87 4.12
C ALA A 104 -1.53 -10.35 4.20
N ARG A 105 -2.13 -9.85 5.29
CA ARG A 105 -2.25 -8.41 5.58
C ARG A 105 -0.89 -7.71 5.54
N ARG A 106 0.14 -8.37 6.08
CA ARG A 106 1.52 -7.89 6.09
C ARG A 106 2.03 -7.52 4.70
N ASP A 107 1.74 -8.33 3.68
CA ASP A 107 2.24 -8.08 2.32
C ASP A 107 1.56 -6.86 1.67
N TYR A 108 0.27 -6.66 1.93
CA TYR A 108 -0.43 -5.44 1.52
C TYR A 108 0.04 -4.20 2.26
N ALA A 109 0.38 -4.32 3.55
CA ALA A 109 0.95 -3.23 4.31
C ALA A 109 2.34 -2.84 3.79
N VAL A 110 3.18 -3.80 3.37
CA VAL A 110 4.45 -3.49 2.68
C VAL A 110 4.20 -2.80 1.34
N LYS A 111 3.23 -3.25 0.54
CA LYS A 111 2.86 -2.55 -0.71
C LYS A 111 2.42 -1.12 -0.44
N TYR A 112 1.64 -0.88 0.62
CA TYR A 112 1.22 0.47 1.01
C TYR A 112 2.41 1.37 1.37
N LEU A 113 3.39 0.85 2.11
CA LEU A 113 4.63 1.58 2.41
C LEU A 113 5.45 1.89 1.16
N GLU A 114 5.57 0.93 0.24
CA GLU A 114 6.24 1.13 -1.05
C GLU A 114 5.53 2.21 -1.87
N THR A 115 4.21 2.14 -2.01
CA THR A 115 3.40 3.17 -2.69
C THR A 115 3.65 4.56 -2.13
N LEU A 116 3.68 4.70 -0.80
CA LEU A 116 3.96 5.99 -0.15
C LEU A 116 5.39 6.47 -0.45
N ARG A 117 6.37 5.57 -0.51
CA ARG A 117 7.73 5.92 -0.96
C ARG A 117 7.72 6.41 -2.41
N ASP A 118 7.03 5.70 -3.30
CA ASP A 118 6.95 6.10 -4.71
C ASP A 118 6.24 7.43 -4.92
N LEU A 119 5.25 7.76 -4.10
CA LEU A 119 4.64 9.08 -4.11
C LEU A 119 5.64 10.17 -3.72
N ILE A 120 6.57 9.90 -2.81
CA ILE A 120 7.67 10.84 -2.52
C ILE A 120 8.60 10.95 -3.73
N ASP A 121 8.99 9.82 -4.33
CA ASP A 121 9.97 9.76 -5.42
C ASP A 121 9.44 10.39 -6.73
N THR A 122 8.14 10.32 -6.97
CA THR A 122 7.51 10.74 -8.23
C THR A 122 6.79 12.08 -8.18
N ARG A 123 6.68 12.70 -7.00
CA ARG A 123 5.94 13.96 -6.83
C ARG A 123 6.53 15.11 -7.64
N THR A 124 5.67 16.07 -7.92
CA THR A 124 6.07 17.39 -8.41
C THR A 124 6.25 18.37 -7.24
N ALA A 125 6.93 19.49 -7.48
CA ALA A 125 7.13 20.53 -6.46
C ALA A 125 5.82 21.16 -5.94
N ALA A 126 4.72 21.03 -6.68
CA ALA A 126 3.40 21.54 -6.29
C ALA A 126 2.60 20.58 -5.38
N GLU A 127 3.03 19.33 -5.26
CA GLU A 127 2.31 18.31 -4.50
C GLU A 127 2.82 18.24 -3.05
N PRO A 128 1.92 18.04 -2.06
CA PRO A 128 2.35 17.82 -0.69
C PRO A 128 3.21 16.56 -0.59
N GLY A 129 4.25 16.60 0.24
CA GLY A 129 5.09 15.42 0.48
C GLY A 129 4.33 14.30 1.19
N ALA A 130 4.56 13.06 0.78
CA ALA A 130 4.01 11.87 1.44
C ALA A 130 4.85 11.36 2.63
N ALA A 131 5.94 12.05 2.97
CA ALA A 131 6.84 11.67 4.07
C ALA A 131 6.13 11.53 5.44
N PRO A 132 5.24 12.44 5.87
CA PRO A 132 4.51 12.25 7.13
C PRO A 132 3.60 11.03 7.13
N ALA A 133 2.94 10.76 6.00
CA ALA A 133 2.08 9.57 5.84
C ALA A 133 2.93 8.28 5.87
N LEU A 134 4.08 8.27 5.20
CA LEU A 134 5.03 7.15 5.24
C LEU A 134 5.55 6.88 6.66
N ALA A 135 5.94 7.91 7.41
CA ALA A 135 6.41 7.77 8.79
C ALA A 135 5.32 7.19 9.72
N ALA A 136 4.08 7.69 9.58
CA ALA A 136 2.96 7.20 10.36
C ALA A 136 2.60 5.74 10.01
N ALA A 137 2.62 5.39 8.72
CA ALA A 137 2.37 4.04 8.25
C ALA A 137 3.49 3.07 8.69
N ALA A 138 4.75 3.47 8.60
CA ALA A 138 5.90 2.67 8.99
C ALA A 138 5.91 2.40 10.50
N THR A 139 5.62 3.42 11.31
CA THR A 139 5.46 3.26 12.77
C THR A 139 4.35 2.26 13.11
N ARG A 140 3.18 2.36 12.47
CA ARG A 140 2.07 1.39 12.67
C ARG A 140 2.46 -0.01 12.22
N PHE A 141 3.21 -0.12 11.13
CA PHE A 141 3.72 -1.40 10.63
C PHE A 141 4.68 -2.03 11.63
N GLU A 142 5.65 -1.29 12.16
CA GLU A 142 6.62 -1.78 13.15
C GLU A 142 5.93 -2.22 14.45
N GLN A 143 4.94 -1.46 14.93
CA GLN A 143 4.14 -1.82 16.11
C GLN A 143 3.38 -3.13 15.90
N ARG A 144 2.87 -3.37 14.69
CA ARG A 144 2.09 -4.57 14.37
C ARG A 144 2.95 -5.79 14.00
N TYR A 145 4.09 -5.56 13.35
CA TYR A 145 5.03 -6.57 12.87
C TYR A 145 6.43 -6.34 13.45
N PRO A 146 6.60 -6.47 14.77
CA PRO A 146 7.87 -6.18 15.42
C PRO A 146 8.98 -7.09 14.88
N GLY A 147 10.12 -6.50 14.54
CA GLY A 147 11.27 -7.20 13.97
C GLY A 147 11.23 -7.39 12.45
N ASP A 148 10.13 -7.02 11.77
CA ASP A 148 10.09 -7.03 10.32
C ASP A 148 10.96 -5.91 9.72
N PRO A 149 11.84 -6.24 8.75
CA PRO A 149 12.74 -5.27 8.11
C PRO A 149 12.09 -4.00 7.60
N ALA A 150 10.85 -4.10 7.10
CA ALA A 150 10.22 -3.04 6.36
C ALA A 150 9.93 -1.81 7.24
N GLY A 151 9.56 -2.01 8.51
CA GLY A 151 9.22 -0.91 9.42
C GLY A 151 10.37 0.11 9.54
N PRO A 152 11.53 -0.30 10.08
CA PRO A 152 12.69 0.59 10.21
C PRO A 152 13.19 1.15 8.86
N TYR A 153 13.10 0.37 7.78
CA TYR A 153 13.48 0.82 6.43
C TYR A 153 12.66 2.01 5.95
N TYR A 154 11.33 1.88 5.95
CA TYR A 154 10.46 2.93 5.46
C TYR A 154 10.39 4.13 6.42
N LEU A 155 10.55 3.91 7.73
CA LEU A 155 10.63 5.01 8.70
C LEU A 155 11.86 5.89 8.41
N ALA A 156 13.03 5.28 8.20
CA ALA A 156 14.23 6.04 7.92
C ALA A 156 14.19 6.74 6.54
N GLY A 157 13.53 6.14 5.55
CA GLY A 157 13.23 6.78 4.27
C GLY A 157 12.31 8.01 4.40
N ALA A 158 11.30 7.93 5.26
CA ALA A 158 10.42 9.04 5.57
C ALA A 158 11.17 10.19 6.28
N GLU A 159 12.01 9.87 7.26
CA GLU A 159 12.84 10.86 7.97
C GLU A 159 13.78 11.60 7.01
N LEU A 160 14.46 10.87 6.11
CA LEU A 160 15.33 11.49 5.12
C LEU A 160 14.53 12.42 4.19
N SER A 161 13.39 11.96 3.68
CA SER A 161 12.57 12.76 2.78
C SER A 161 12.07 14.04 3.46
N ALA A 162 11.64 13.95 4.71
CA ALA A 162 11.25 15.11 5.50
C ALA A 162 12.42 16.09 5.72
N ALA A 163 13.63 15.58 5.94
CA ALA A 163 14.81 16.41 6.11
C ALA A 163 15.24 17.10 4.78
N GLN A 164 15.14 16.40 3.65
CA GLN A 164 15.34 16.97 2.32
C GLN A 164 14.33 18.08 2.03
N ASP A 165 13.05 17.88 2.37
CA ASP A 165 12.01 18.90 2.21
C ASP A 165 12.33 20.18 2.97
N ARG A 166 12.78 20.04 4.23
CA ARG A 166 13.22 21.20 5.02
C ARG A 166 14.42 21.87 4.38
N PHE A 167 15.45 21.10 4.02
CA PHE A 167 16.63 21.63 3.36
C PHE A 167 16.29 22.44 2.08
N PHE A 168 15.44 21.92 1.21
CA PHE A 168 15.02 22.65 0.00
C PHE A 168 14.13 23.86 0.29
N ALA A 169 13.32 23.81 1.35
CA ALA A 169 12.44 24.92 1.72
C ALA A 169 13.17 26.07 2.42
N ASN A 170 14.13 25.79 3.30
CA ASN A 170 14.73 26.78 4.20
C ASN A 170 16.23 26.62 4.45
N GLY A 171 16.91 25.67 3.80
CA GLY A 171 18.33 25.43 3.97
C GLY A 171 18.72 24.76 5.29
N ASP A 172 17.81 24.06 5.99
CA ASP A 172 18.06 23.32 7.24
C ASP A 172 18.99 22.11 7.05
N ARG A 173 20.27 22.45 6.86
CA ARG A 173 21.38 21.52 6.73
C ARG A 173 21.58 20.66 7.99
N PRO A 174 21.49 21.18 9.23
CA PRO A 174 21.60 20.34 10.42
C PRO A 174 20.61 19.17 10.46
N ALA A 175 19.34 19.40 10.11
CA ALA A 175 18.34 18.33 10.06
C ALA A 175 18.67 17.28 8.98
N LEU A 176 19.08 17.71 7.79
CA LEU A 176 19.52 16.81 6.73
C LEU A 176 20.70 15.94 7.22
N CYS A 177 21.73 16.54 7.78
CA CYS A 177 22.91 15.81 8.25
C CYS A 177 22.59 14.83 9.39
N ALA A 178 21.66 15.17 10.28
CA ALA A 178 21.18 14.28 11.33
C ALA A 178 20.48 13.04 10.76
N ALA A 179 19.57 13.21 9.79
CA ALA A 179 18.90 12.10 9.11
C ALA A 179 19.89 11.21 8.33
N LEU A 180 20.89 11.82 7.67
CA LEU A 180 21.96 11.06 6.99
C LEU A 180 22.87 10.29 7.97
N ALA A 181 22.98 10.74 9.22
CA ALA A 181 23.76 10.09 10.26
C ALA A 181 23.01 8.89 10.88
N SER A 182 21.67 8.98 11.05
CA SER A 182 20.86 7.87 11.56
C SER A 182 20.82 6.67 10.60
N LEU A 183 21.01 6.92 9.30
CA LEU A 183 21.07 5.91 8.24
C LEU A 183 22.40 5.16 8.12
N ARG A 184 23.38 5.38 9.01
CA ARG A 184 24.72 4.77 8.90
C ARG A 184 24.65 3.23 8.92
N PRO A 185 25.28 2.55 7.95
CA PRO A 185 25.33 1.09 7.91
C PRO A 185 26.18 0.58 9.08
N GLY A 186 25.54 -0.03 10.06
CA GLY A 186 26.18 -0.53 11.28
C GLY A 186 25.20 -0.88 12.40
N GLY A 187 24.02 -0.25 12.42
CA GLY A 187 22.92 -0.67 13.29
C GLY A 187 22.00 -1.63 12.56
N ASN A 188 22.12 -2.93 12.83
CA ASN A 188 21.16 -4.00 12.52
C ASN A 188 20.29 -3.80 11.25
N ALA A 189 20.90 -3.45 10.10
CA ALA A 189 20.15 -3.32 8.86
C ALA A 189 19.62 -4.71 8.47
N PRO A 190 18.31 -4.95 8.47
CA PRO A 190 17.77 -6.30 8.32
C PRO A 190 18.04 -6.84 6.90
N GLN A 191 18.60 -8.05 6.85
CA GLN A 191 19.51 -8.51 5.79
C GLN A 191 18.92 -9.21 4.56
N ALA A 192 17.61 -9.21 4.32
CA ALA A 192 17.07 -9.85 3.11
C ALA A 192 15.91 -9.05 2.51
N GLY A 193 16.04 -8.64 1.24
CA GLY A 193 14.99 -7.97 0.45
C GLY A 193 15.21 -6.49 0.18
N PHE A 194 15.76 -5.73 1.12
CA PHE A 194 15.90 -4.26 1.01
C PHE A 194 17.35 -3.79 0.79
N THR A 195 18.32 -4.69 0.73
CA THR A 195 19.76 -4.35 0.68
C THR A 195 20.15 -3.52 -0.55
N ALA A 196 19.52 -3.72 -1.71
CA ALA A 196 19.76 -2.90 -2.90
C ALA A 196 19.23 -1.47 -2.71
N ASN A 197 18.01 -1.31 -2.20
CA ASN A 197 17.42 0.00 -1.95
C ASN A 197 18.14 0.75 -0.82
N TYR A 198 18.57 0.05 0.24
CA TYR A 198 19.44 0.61 1.27
C TYR A 198 20.79 1.06 0.72
N ARG A 199 21.38 0.33 -0.24
CA ARG A 199 22.62 0.76 -0.91
C ARG A 199 22.41 1.98 -1.78
N GLN A 200 21.30 2.07 -2.50
CA GLN A 200 20.98 3.25 -3.31
C GLN A 200 20.73 4.46 -2.41
N LEU A 201 19.99 4.29 -1.32
CA LEU A 201 19.83 5.29 -0.27
C LEU A 201 21.21 5.73 0.24
N ALA A 202 22.05 4.78 0.67
CA ALA A 202 23.40 5.05 1.15
C ALA A 202 24.31 5.71 0.11
N ALA A 203 24.15 5.42 -1.17
CA ALA A 203 24.88 6.07 -2.26
C ALA A 203 24.44 7.52 -2.45
N SER A 204 23.14 7.82 -2.38
CA SER A 204 22.61 9.19 -2.36
C SER A 204 23.13 9.97 -1.14
N ILE A 205 23.20 9.32 0.03
CA ILE A 205 23.82 9.88 1.24
C ILE A 205 25.30 10.21 1.01
N HIS A 206 26.04 9.31 0.34
CA HIS A 206 27.45 9.51 0.05
C HIS A 206 27.67 10.66 -0.92
N GLY A 207 26.83 10.79 -1.96
CA GLY A 207 26.87 11.92 -2.90
C GLY A 207 26.68 13.28 -2.23
N MET A 208 25.69 13.42 -1.35
CA MET A 208 25.46 14.67 -0.58
C MET A 208 26.63 15.00 0.35
N ARG A 209 27.28 13.99 0.95
CA ARG A 209 28.48 14.21 1.77
C ARG A 209 29.69 14.68 0.95
N ILE A 210 29.92 14.11 -0.23
CA ILE A 210 31.02 14.51 -1.13
C ILE A 210 30.85 15.97 -1.58
N ALA A 211 29.61 16.45 -1.72
CA ALA A 211 29.31 17.84 -2.04
C ALA A 211 29.59 18.84 -0.89
N GLY A 212 30.06 18.39 0.29
CA GLY A 212 30.39 19.25 1.42
C GLY A 212 29.17 19.77 2.19
N GLU A 213 28.00 19.14 2.02
CA GLU A 213 26.76 19.58 2.68
C GLU A 213 26.71 19.15 4.16
N CYS A 214 27.48 18.14 4.56
CA CYS A 214 27.45 17.56 5.91
C CYS A 214 28.85 17.18 6.42
N SER A 215 29.83 18.07 6.20
CA SER A 215 31.22 17.97 6.69
C SER A 215 31.39 18.58 8.07
#